data_AF-A0AAD1W4N8-F1
#
_entry.id   AF-A0AAD1W4N8-F1
#
_cell.length_a   1.000
_cell.length_b   1.000
_cell.length_c   1.000
_cell.angle_alpha   90.00
_cell.angle_beta   90.00
_cell.angle_gamma   90.00
#
_symmetry.space_group_name_H-M   'P 1'
#
loop_
_entity.id
_entity.type
_entity.pdbx_description
1 polymer ?
#
loop_
_entity_poly.entity_id
_entity_poly.type
_entity_poly.pdbx_seq_one_letter_code
_entity_poly.pdbx_strand_id
1 'polypeptide(L)'
;MEKNENQRKLRVCVATCNRADYSKLAPIMFGIKAEPENFELSVVVIGSHLIDDYGNTYRMIEQDDFDIQARLHTIVRGEDEAAMVESVGLALVKLPDVLNRLKPDIIIVHGDRFDALALATTAALMNIRILHIEGGEVSGTIDDSIRHSITKLAHYHVCCTRSAEQHLISMCEDHDRILLAGCPSYDKLLNVKNKDYNGVIKTWLGDDVKSGEYIVSLQHPVTTDIKHSVKMFEFTLDALLSFNKKTLILFPNIDAGSKEMVRVMRKKGIEHHPNFIPVKHIPFEQFIQLVAHAGCMIGNSSCGVREAGAFGTPVINLGTRQTGRETGENVLHVRDADTENKIIHALQLQFGKRYPCSKIYGDGNAVPRIVKFLKSINLVEPLQKKFCFPPVKDNISQDIDHILETLSALAVDLGGTNLRIGIVSMKGEIVKKYQQPNPKTYEDRIELILKMCVEAASEAVKLNCRILGVGISTGGRVNPHEGVVLHSTKLIQEWSSVDLRTPLSDTLHLPVWVDNDGNCAALAERKFGQGKGVGDFVTVITGTGIGGGVIHHHELVHGSSYCAGELGHIMVSFDGPECMCGSHGCIEAYASGIALQREAKNLHDGVYL
;
A
#
# COMPACT_ATOMS: atom_id res chain seq x y z
N MET A 1 -16.35 -10.67 -34.27
CA MET A 1 -16.70 -9.33 -33.75
C MET A 1 -17.27 -9.54 -32.36
N GLU A 2 -16.40 -9.75 -31.39
CA GLU A 2 -16.78 -9.74 -29.97
C GLU A 2 -17.03 -8.28 -29.58
N LYS A 3 -18.17 -8.05 -28.92
CA LYS A 3 -18.58 -6.73 -28.44
C LYS A 3 -17.58 -6.27 -27.38
N ASN A 4 -16.96 -5.11 -27.61
CA ASN A 4 -16.21 -4.36 -26.61
C ASN A 4 -17.01 -4.29 -25.30
N GLU A 5 -16.50 -4.91 -24.24
CA GLU A 5 -16.85 -4.51 -22.89
C GLU A 5 -16.53 -3.03 -22.75
N ASN A 6 -17.47 -2.23 -22.25
CA ASN A 6 -17.27 -0.81 -21.98
C ASN A 6 -16.12 -0.65 -20.97
N GLN A 7 -14.91 -0.39 -21.46
CA GLN A 7 -13.74 -0.16 -20.62
C GLN A 7 -14.00 1.12 -19.80
N ARG A 8 -14.08 0.98 -18.47
CA ARG A 8 -14.29 2.10 -17.55
C ARG A 8 -13.14 3.10 -17.73
N LYS A 9 -13.47 4.35 -18.03
CA LYS A 9 -12.48 5.45 -18.11
C LYS A 9 -11.83 5.69 -16.74
N LEU A 10 -10.53 5.94 -16.73
CA LEU A 10 -9.82 6.34 -15.52
C LEU A 10 -10.07 7.82 -15.24
N ARG A 11 -10.61 8.12 -14.06
CA ARG A 11 -10.85 9.50 -13.61
C ARG A 11 -9.59 10.09 -13.01
N VAL A 12 -8.96 11.02 -13.71
CA VAL A 12 -7.70 11.65 -13.32
C VAL A 12 -7.97 13.08 -12.85
N CYS A 13 -7.67 13.34 -11.58
CA CYS A 13 -7.63 14.71 -11.07
C CYS A 13 -6.20 15.26 -11.17
N VAL A 14 -6.01 16.42 -11.78
CA VAL A 14 -4.74 17.16 -11.75
C VAL A 14 -4.97 18.43 -10.96
N ALA A 15 -4.27 18.54 -9.82
CA ALA A 15 -4.27 19.75 -9.02
C ALA A 15 -3.00 20.55 -9.29
N THR A 16 -3.16 21.80 -9.67
CA THR A 16 -2.05 22.71 -10.00
C THR A 16 -2.15 23.95 -9.12
N CYS A 17 -1.02 24.38 -8.58
CA CYS A 17 -0.94 25.35 -7.48
C CYS A 17 -0.11 26.58 -7.86
N ASN A 18 0.87 26.38 -8.73
CA ASN A 18 1.84 27.38 -9.15
C ASN A 18 2.31 27.11 -10.58
N ARG A 19 2.72 28.16 -11.29
CA ARG A 19 3.39 28.06 -12.60
C ARG A 19 4.54 27.04 -12.65
N ALA A 20 5.23 26.81 -11.53
CA ALA A 20 6.37 25.90 -11.41
C ALA A 20 5.95 24.42 -11.54
N ASP A 21 4.77 24.06 -11.03
CA ASP A 21 4.19 22.73 -11.26
C ASP A 21 3.46 22.68 -12.60
N TYR A 22 2.73 23.74 -12.98
CA TYR A 22 1.99 23.78 -14.25
C TYR A 22 2.90 23.58 -15.47
N SER A 23 4.14 24.08 -15.47
CA SER A 23 5.08 23.85 -16.57
C SER A 23 5.43 22.38 -16.83
N LYS A 24 5.20 21.51 -15.84
CA LYS A 24 5.46 20.06 -15.89
C LYS A 24 4.18 19.23 -15.87
N LEU A 25 3.09 19.77 -15.34
CA LEU A 25 1.78 19.14 -15.37
C LEU A 25 1.04 19.36 -16.69
N ALA A 26 1.15 20.54 -17.30
CA ALA A 26 0.45 20.86 -18.55
C ALA A 26 0.73 19.85 -19.68
N PRO A 27 1.99 19.41 -19.94
CA PRO A 27 2.25 18.36 -20.93
C PRO A 27 1.49 17.06 -20.65
N ILE A 28 1.41 16.65 -19.37
CA ILE A 28 0.66 15.46 -18.95
C ILE A 28 -0.85 15.68 -19.16
N MET A 29 -1.36 16.85 -18.78
CA MET A 29 -2.77 17.22 -18.96
C MET A 29 -3.18 17.18 -20.44
N PHE A 30 -2.35 17.69 -21.35
CA PHE A 30 -2.57 17.58 -22.80
C PHE A 30 -2.58 16.12 -23.26
N GLY A 31 -1.64 15.29 -22.78
CA GLY A 31 -1.60 13.86 -23.08
C GLY A 31 -2.85 13.11 -22.64
N ILE A 32 -3.37 13.41 -21.45
CA ILE A 32 -4.62 12.83 -20.93
C ILE A 32 -5.83 13.32 -21.74
N LYS A 33 -5.92 14.63 -22.00
CA LYS A 33 -7.02 15.25 -22.76
C LYS A 33 -7.11 14.72 -24.20
N ALA A 34 -5.98 14.31 -24.79
CA ALA A 34 -5.91 13.76 -26.14
C ALA A 34 -6.49 12.34 -26.27
N GLU A 35 -6.75 11.64 -25.16
CA GLU A 35 -7.28 10.27 -25.17
C GLU A 35 -8.58 10.14 -24.33
N PRO A 36 -9.67 10.81 -24.75
CA PRO A 36 -10.92 10.87 -24.01
C PRO A 36 -11.64 9.51 -23.90
N GLU A 37 -11.26 8.52 -24.71
CA GLU A 37 -11.75 7.14 -24.61
C GLU A 37 -11.20 6.39 -23.40
N ASN A 38 -10.01 6.76 -22.92
CA ASN A 38 -9.33 6.11 -21.79
C ASN A 38 -9.46 6.91 -20.48
N PHE A 39 -9.56 8.24 -20.57
CA PHE A 39 -9.48 9.12 -19.40
C PHE A 39 -10.62 10.13 -19.29
N GLU A 40 -10.92 10.49 -18.06
CA GLU A 40 -11.75 11.65 -17.69
C GLU A 40 -10.89 12.61 -16.86
N LEU A 41 -10.59 13.80 -17.39
CA LEU A 41 -9.72 14.78 -16.74
C LEU A 41 -10.52 15.79 -15.93
N SER A 42 -10.17 15.94 -14.64
CA SER A 42 -10.59 17.06 -13.79
C SER A 42 -9.39 17.89 -13.37
N VAL A 43 -9.47 19.20 -13.54
CA VAL A 43 -8.47 20.21 -13.19
C VAL A 43 -8.95 20.99 -11.96
N VAL A 44 -8.11 21.01 -10.93
CA VAL A 44 -8.31 21.78 -9.72
C VAL A 44 -7.23 22.83 -9.62
N VAL A 45 -7.61 24.10 -9.56
CA VAL A 45 -6.69 25.24 -9.48
C VAL A 45 -6.70 25.82 -8.08
N ILE A 46 -5.55 25.79 -7.42
CA ILE A 46 -5.38 26.29 -6.04
C ILE A 46 -4.15 27.21 -5.93
N GLY A 47 -3.85 27.64 -4.70
CA GLY A 47 -2.57 28.25 -4.39
C GLY A 47 -2.33 29.59 -5.09
N SER A 48 -1.08 29.81 -5.48
CA SER A 48 -0.59 31.05 -6.08
C SER A 48 -1.22 31.39 -7.45
N HIS A 49 -1.87 30.45 -8.13
CA HIS A 49 -2.53 30.73 -9.40
C HIS A 49 -3.56 31.85 -9.31
N LEU A 50 -4.29 31.93 -8.19
CA LEU A 50 -5.41 32.85 -7.98
C LEU A 50 -5.00 34.20 -7.37
N ILE A 51 -3.70 34.48 -7.27
CA ILE A 51 -3.16 35.65 -6.57
C ILE A 51 -2.48 36.60 -7.56
N ASP A 52 -2.85 37.88 -7.52
CA ASP A 52 -2.33 38.90 -8.42
C ASP A 52 -0.82 39.11 -8.29
N ASP A 53 -0.28 39.04 -7.07
CA ASP A 53 1.16 39.18 -6.80
C ASP A 53 2.01 38.18 -7.59
N TYR A 54 1.44 37.02 -7.93
CA TYR A 54 2.11 35.96 -8.72
C TYR A 54 1.64 35.90 -10.18
N GLY A 55 0.87 36.89 -10.62
CA GLY A 55 0.53 37.12 -12.02
C GLY A 55 -0.78 36.48 -12.50
N ASN A 56 -1.70 36.09 -11.59
CA ASN A 56 -2.98 35.47 -11.95
C ASN A 56 -2.82 34.31 -12.95
N THR A 57 -1.87 33.41 -12.67
CA THR A 57 -1.42 32.38 -13.61
C THR A 57 -2.46 31.31 -13.91
N TYR A 58 -3.62 31.30 -13.22
CA TYR A 58 -4.79 30.52 -13.66
C TYR A 58 -5.20 30.83 -15.09
N ARG A 59 -4.94 32.06 -15.58
CA ARG A 59 -5.22 32.46 -16.97
C ARG A 59 -4.44 31.64 -17.99
N MET A 60 -3.26 31.12 -17.64
CA MET A 60 -2.50 30.25 -18.54
C MET A 60 -3.24 28.92 -18.75
N ILE A 61 -3.87 28.43 -17.70
CA ILE A 61 -4.66 27.18 -17.72
C ILE A 61 -5.90 27.36 -18.58
N GLU A 62 -6.57 28.52 -18.47
CA GLU A 62 -7.70 28.89 -19.33
C GLU A 62 -7.27 29.08 -20.79
N GLN A 63 -6.12 29.71 -21.04
CA GLN A 63 -5.56 29.93 -22.39
C GLN A 63 -5.14 28.63 -23.08
N ASP A 64 -4.80 27.60 -22.31
CA ASP A 64 -4.51 26.26 -22.80
C ASP A 64 -5.79 25.41 -23.01
N ASP A 65 -6.97 26.04 -22.95
CA ASP A 65 -8.30 25.45 -23.13
C ASP A 65 -8.63 24.34 -22.13
N PHE A 66 -8.13 24.40 -20.89
CA PHE A 66 -8.52 23.46 -19.84
C PHE A 66 -9.73 23.97 -19.05
N ASP A 67 -10.78 23.15 -18.98
CA ASP A 67 -11.92 23.40 -18.10
C ASP A 67 -11.50 23.24 -16.64
N ILE A 68 -11.70 24.30 -15.84
CA ILE A 68 -11.35 24.30 -14.41
C ILE A 68 -12.59 23.90 -13.59
N GLN A 69 -12.60 22.69 -13.02
CA GLN A 69 -13.72 22.13 -12.26
C GLN A 69 -13.81 22.65 -10.83
N ALA A 70 -12.72 23.23 -10.30
CA ALA A 70 -12.71 23.88 -8.99
C ALA A 70 -11.60 24.95 -8.91
N ARG A 71 -11.92 26.09 -8.29
CA ARG A 71 -10.97 27.13 -7.89
C ARG A 71 -11.01 27.30 -6.38
N LEU A 72 -9.89 27.07 -5.69
CA LEU A 72 -9.81 27.18 -4.23
C LEU A 72 -8.79 28.23 -3.82
N HIS A 73 -9.26 29.26 -3.12
CA HIS A 73 -8.38 30.20 -2.43
C HIS A 73 -7.80 29.52 -1.18
N THR A 74 -6.57 29.02 -1.29
CA THR A 74 -5.88 28.25 -0.24
C THR A 74 -4.70 29.00 0.37
N ILE A 75 -4.36 30.18 -0.13
CA ILE A 75 -3.27 30.99 0.42
C ILE A 75 -3.81 31.91 1.50
N VAL A 76 -3.22 31.82 2.69
CA VAL A 76 -3.36 32.83 3.74
C VAL A 76 -2.29 33.90 3.56
N ARG A 77 -2.68 35.16 3.75
CA ARG A 77 -1.82 36.32 3.52
C ARG A 77 -0.93 36.59 4.73
N GLY A 78 0.34 36.90 4.49
CA GLY A 78 1.33 37.17 5.54
C GLY A 78 2.77 37.03 5.03
N GLU A 79 2.96 36.18 4.01
CA GLU A 79 4.24 35.96 3.31
C GLU A 79 5.43 35.60 4.24
N ASP A 80 5.10 34.97 5.37
CA ASP A 80 6.00 34.41 6.39
C ASP A 80 5.74 32.90 6.56
N GLU A 81 6.50 32.27 7.47
CA GLU A 81 6.41 30.84 7.75
C GLU A 81 5.05 30.44 8.33
N ALA A 82 4.45 31.30 9.17
CA ALA A 82 3.12 31.04 9.75
C ALA A 82 2.04 31.01 8.67
N ALA A 83 2.00 32.01 7.79
CA ALA A 83 1.06 32.06 6.67
C ALA A 83 1.23 30.87 5.71
N MET A 84 2.46 30.36 5.52
CA MET A 84 2.70 29.15 4.73
C MET A 84 2.03 27.92 5.36
N VAL A 85 2.15 27.73 6.68
CA VAL A 85 1.51 26.61 7.40
C VAL A 85 -0.01 26.76 7.40
N GLU A 86 -0.53 27.97 7.65
CA GLU A 86 -1.97 28.23 7.59
C GLU A 86 -2.55 27.98 6.18
N SER A 87 -1.78 28.27 5.13
CA SER A 87 -2.16 27.96 3.75
C SER A 87 -2.31 26.45 3.50
N VAL A 88 -1.42 25.63 4.08
CA VAL A 88 -1.57 24.16 4.07
C VAL A 88 -2.86 23.74 4.76
N GLY A 89 -3.11 24.26 5.97
CA GLY A 89 -4.36 23.99 6.71
C GLY A 89 -5.61 24.39 5.92
N LEU A 90 -5.58 25.55 5.26
CA LEU A 90 -6.69 26.04 4.45
C LEU A 90 -6.96 25.17 3.21
N ALA A 91 -5.92 24.60 2.61
CA ALA A 91 -6.09 23.59 1.56
C ALA A 91 -6.74 22.31 2.10
N LEU A 92 -6.25 21.80 3.25
CA LEU A 92 -6.75 20.57 3.87
C LEU A 92 -8.23 20.64 4.28
N VAL A 93 -8.75 21.81 4.66
CA VAL A 93 -10.19 21.96 4.99
C VAL A 93 -11.08 22.09 3.74
N LYS A 94 -10.54 22.50 2.58
CA LYS A 94 -11.32 22.73 1.35
C LYS A 94 -11.28 21.56 0.37
N LEU A 95 -10.16 20.86 0.29
CA LEU A 95 -9.96 19.78 -0.68
C LEU A 95 -10.91 18.58 -0.48
N PRO A 96 -11.24 18.12 0.75
CA PRO A 96 -12.05 16.91 0.93
C PRO A 96 -13.40 16.95 0.22
N ASP A 97 -14.14 18.05 0.34
CA ASP A 97 -15.45 18.21 -0.30
C ASP A 97 -15.34 18.21 -1.82
N VAL A 98 -14.28 18.82 -2.36
CA VAL A 98 -14.01 18.83 -3.80
C VAL A 98 -13.68 17.43 -4.29
N LEU A 99 -12.80 16.69 -3.60
CA LEU A 99 -12.42 15.33 -4.00
C LEU A 99 -13.58 14.34 -3.86
N ASN A 100 -14.45 14.48 -2.85
CA ASN A 100 -15.68 13.71 -2.71
C ASN A 100 -16.68 13.98 -3.84
N ARG A 101 -16.73 15.22 -4.35
CA ARG A 101 -17.57 15.59 -5.50
C ARG A 101 -17.00 15.06 -6.81
N LEU A 102 -15.69 15.20 -7.03
CA LEU A 102 -15.03 14.79 -8.28
C LEU A 102 -14.82 13.26 -8.38
N LYS A 103 -14.73 12.56 -7.23
CA LYS A 103 -14.51 11.11 -7.13
C LYS A 103 -13.41 10.60 -8.09
N PRO A 104 -12.18 11.16 -8.03
CA PRO A 104 -11.11 10.72 -8.89
C PRO A 104 -10.63 9.31 -8.52
N ASP A 105 -10.23 8.53 -9.52
CA ASP A 105 -9.56 7.25 -9.33
C ASP A 105 -8.10 7.46 -8.92
N ILE A 106 -7.49 8.55 -9.43
CA ILE A 106 -6.13 8.96 -9.13
C ILE A 106 -5.98 10.49 -9.19
N ILE A 107 -5.15 11.05 -8.30
CA ILE A 107 -4.70 12.43 -8.35
C ILE A 107 -3.23 12.51 -8.78
N ILE A 108 -2.89 13.45 -9.65
CA ILE A 108 -1.50 13.76 -10.01
C ILE A 108 -1.02 14.93 -9.15
N VAL A 109 0.09 14.72 -8.44
CA VAL A 109 0.73 15.69 -7.55
C VAL A 109 2.17 15.87 -8.00
N HIS A 110 2.63 17.12 -8.09
CA HIS A 110 3.96 17.43 -8.58
C HIS A 110 4.84 18.13 -7.53
N GLY A 111 6.10 17.71 -7.47
CA GLY A 111 7.17 18.47 -6.84
C GLY A 111 7.24 18.31 -5.32
N ASP A 112 7.59 19.42 -4.67
CA ASP A 112 8.18 19.48 -3.32
C ASP A 112 7.67 20.65 -2.47
N ARG A 113 6.66 21.38 -2.95
CA ARG A 113 6.13 22.56 -2.26
C ARG A 113 5.07 22.18 -1.21
N PHE A 114 4.84 23.09 -0.26
CA PHE A 114 3.84 22.92 0.79
C PHE A 114 2.42 22.65 0.25
N ASP A 115 2.04 23.26 -0.88
CA ASP A 115 0.74 23.00 -1.54
C ASP A 115 0.60 21.53 -1.98
N ALA A 116 1.69 20.92 -2.49
CA ALA A 116 1.72 19.53 -2.94
C ALA A 116 1.60 18.55 -1.76
N LEU A 117 2.16 18.91 -0.60
CA LEU A 117 2.00 18.13 0.63
C LEU A 117 0.53 18.10 1.09
N ALA A 118 -0.18 19.22 1.01
CA ALA A 118 -1.60 19.27 1.34
C ALA A 118 -2.44 18.36 0.41
N LEU A 119 -2.15 18.38 -0.90
CA LEU A 119 -2.79 17.51 -1.88
C LEU A 119 -2.53 16.03 -1.59
N ALA A 120 -1.27 15.66 -1.37
CA ALA A 120 -0.87 14.29 -1.09
C ALA A 120 -1.50 13.77 0.22
N THR A 121 -1.52 14.61 1.27
CA THR A 121 -2.10 14.27 2.57
C THR A 121 -3.60 14.03 2.45
N THR A 122 -4.32 14.94 1.78
CA THR A 122 -5.77 14.80 1.60
C THR A 122 -6.10 13.54 0.82
N ALA A 123 -5.43 13.30 -0.31
CA ALA A 123 -5.70 12.15 -1.16
C ALA A 123 -5.38 10.82 -0.46
N ALA A 124 -4.26 10.73 0.25
CA ALA A 124 -3.87 9.52 0.97
C ALA A 124 -4.89 9.17 2.07
N LEU A 125 -5.31 10.15 2.88
CA LEU A 125 -6.29 9.95 3.95
C LEU A 125 -7.70 9.62 3.43
N MET A 126 -8.02 10.04 2.20
CA MET A 126 -9.31 9.76 1.55
C MET A 126 -9.29 8.49 0.70
N ASN A 127 -8.22 7.69 0.74
CA ASN A 127 -8.08 6.51 -0.11
C ASN A 127 -8.21 6.85 -1.60
N ILE A 128 -7.50 7.88 -2.06
CA ILE A 128 -7.36 8.24 -3.47
C ILE A 128 -5.92 7.98 -3.90
N ARG A 129 -5.72 7.27 -5.01
CA ARG A 129 -4.38 6.97 -5.56
C ARG A 129 -3.66 8.27 -5.86
N ILE A 130 -2.34 8.31 -5.67
CA ILE A 130 -1.51 9.48 -5.95
C ILE A 130 -0.41 9.07 -6.92
N LEU A 131 -0.29 9.79 -8.02
CA LEU A 131 0.88 9.77 -8.90
C LEU A 131 1.77 10.97 -8.56
N HIS A 132 2.89 10.73 -7.88
CA HIS A 132 3.85 11.78 -7.52
C HIS A 132 4.89 11.96 -8.61
N ILE A 133 4.91 13.16 -9.21
CA ILE A 133 5.88 13.56 -10.23
C ILE A 133 7.06 14.28 -9.56
N GLU A 134 8.28 13.97 -10.02
CA GLU A 134 9.53 14.59 -9.55
C GLU A 134 9.91 14.17 -8.11
N GLY A 135 9.57 12.93 -7.75
CA GLY A 135 10.09 12.26 -6.56
C GLY A 135 11.56 11.83 -6.72
N GLY A 136 12.25 11.62 -5.61
CA GLY A 136 13.62 11.09 -5.59
C GLY A 136 14.74 12.09 -5.87
N GLU A 137 14.43 13.33 -6.26
CA GLU A 137 15.45 14.37 -6.43
C GLU A 137 15.89 14.99 -5.08
N VAL A 138 17.06 15.63 -5.04
CA VAL A 138 17.66 16.28 -3.86
C VAL A 138 17.95 17.74 -4.19
N SER A 139 17.64 18.67 -3.28
CA SER A 139 17.72 20.12 -3.51
C SER A 139 18.33 20.93 -2.37
N GLY A 140 18.60 20.31 -1.21
CA GLY A 140 19.39 20.91 -0.13
C GLY A 140 18.64 21.94 0.73
N THR A 141 17.31 21.85 0.80
CA THR A 141 16.46 22.73 1.60
C THR A 141 15.34 21.92 2.30
N ILE A 142 14.42 22.61 3.00
CA ILE A 142 13.22 21.99 3.56
C ILE A 142 12.37 21.26 2.50
N ASP A 143 12.48 21.69 1.24
CA ASP A 143 11.81 21.09 0.08
C ASP A 143 12.14 19.58 -0.04
N ASP A 144 13.33 19.13 0.38
CA ASP A 144 13.68 17.70 0.37
C ASP A 144 12.83 16.89 1.36
N SER A 145 12.63 17.43 2.57
CA SER A 145 11.79 16.79 3.59
C SER A 145 10.34 16.69 3.11
N ILE A 146 9.84 17.75 2.46
CA ILE A 146 8.49 17.78 1.89
C ILE A 146 8.38 16.78 0.74
N ARG A 147 9.32 16.79 -0.21
CA ARG A 147 9.35 15.87 -1.36
C ARG A 147 9.30 14.41 -0.90
N HIS A 148 10.12 14.04 0.08
CA HIS A 148 10.21 12.66 0.55
C HIS A 148 9.02 12.26 1.43
N SER A 149 8.39 13.22 2.12
CA SER A 149 7.10 13.00 2.80
C SER A 149 5.98 12.74 1.79
N ILE A 150 5.90 13.54 0.71
CA ILE A 150 4.95 13.31 -0.40
C ILE A 150 5.21 11.95 -1.04
N THR A 151 6.48 11.60 -1.28
CA THR A 151 6.86 10.27 -1.75
C THR A 151 6.28 9.20 -0.83
N LYS A 152 6.43 9.31 0.49
CA LYS A 152 5.90 8.30 1.41
C LYS A 152 4.37 8.19 1.41
N LEU A 153 3.65 9.27 1.11
CA LEU A 153 2.19 9.26 0.95
C LEU A 153 1.74 8.74 -0.43
N ALA A 154 2.56 8.90 -1.47
CA ALA A 154 2.16 8.61 -2.83
C ALA A 154 2.18 7.11 -3.17
N HIS A 155 1.28 6.68 -4.04
CA HIS A 155 1.09 5.26 -4.38
C HIS A 155 1.88 4.85 -5.62
N TYR A 156 2.14 5.81 -6.50
CA TYR A 156 2.85 5.63 -7.75
C TYR A 156 3.82 6.81 -7.92
N HIS A 157 4.97 6.54 -8.54
CA HIS A 157 6.05 7.51 -8.66
C HIS A 157 6.48 7.69 -10.10
N VAL A 158 6.68 8.93 -10.52
CA VAL A 158 7.33 9.28 -11.78
C VAL A 158 8.57 10.10 -11.47
N CYS A 159 9.73 9.53 -11.78
CA CYS A 159 11.02 10.17 -11.56
C CYS A 159 11.69 10.57 -12.89
N CYS A 160 12.60 11.54 -12.81
CA CYS A 160 13.20 12.19 -13.97
C CYS A 160 14.58 11.62 -14.34
N THR A 161 15.30 11.07 -13.36
CA THR A 161 16.68 10.58 -13.53
C THR A 161 16.86 9.20 -12.91
N ARG A 162 17.89 8.47 -13.36
CA ARG A 162 18.26 7.17 -12.77
C ARG A 162 18.68 7.30 -11.31
N SER A 163 19.34 8.41 -10.95
CA SER A 163 19.71 8.69 -9.56
C SER A 163 18.45 8.86 -8.68
N ALA A 164 17.45 9.61 -9.16
CA ALA A 164 16.19 9.78 -8.46
C ALA A 164 15.42 8.47 -8.30
N GLU A 165 15.42 7.59 -9.31
CA GLU A 165 14.88 6.24 -9.23
C GLU A 165 15.54 5.44 -8.09
N GLN A 166 16.88 5.47 -8.02
CA GLN A 166 17.62 4.78 -6.96
C GLN A 166 17.35 5.35 -5.57
N HIS A 167 17.16 6.67 -5.44
CA HIS A 167 16.76 7.29 -4.17
C HIS A 167 15.37 6.85 -3.72
N LEU A 168 14.41 6.70 -4.63
CA LEU A 168 13.08 6.19 -4.29
C LEU A 168 13.17 4.74 -3.77
N ILE A 169 13.91 3.89 -4.47
CA ILE A 169 14.13 2.49 -4.07
C ILE A 169 14.85 2.42 -2.71
N SER A 170 15.88 3.24 -2.49
CA SER A 170 16.62 3.25 -1.22
C SER A 170 15.76 3.75 -0.05
N MET A 171 14.79 4.62 -0.33
CA MET A 171 13.74 5.00 0.62
C MET A 171 12.63 3.93 0.75
N CYS A 172 12.84 2.71 0.27
CA CYS A 172 11.95 1.57 0.42
C CYS A 172 10.60 1.73 -0.33
N GLU A 173 10.60 2.46 -1.45
CA GLU A 173 9.48 2.43 -2.38
C GLU A 173 9.49 1.16 -3.24
N ASP A 174 8.32 0.66 -3.57
CA ASP A 174 8.13 -0.51 -4.43
C ASP A 174 8.56 -0.20 -5.87
N HIS A 175 9.51 -0.97 -6.41
CA HIS A 175 10.04 -0.75 -7.76
C HIS A 175 8.97 -0.90 -8.84
N ASP A 176 7.95 -1.74 -8.64
CA ASP A 176 6.87 -1.94 -9.61
C ASP A 176 5.96 -0.72 -9.73
N ARG A 177 6.05 0.21 -8.76
CA ARG A 177 5.28 1.45 -8.70
C ARG A 177 6.09 2.68 -9.09
N ILE A 178 7.34 2.50 -9.54
CA ILE A 178 8.22 3.58 -10.00
C ILE A 178 8.35 3.54 -11.52
N LEU A 179 8.09 4.68 -12.15
CA LEU A 179 8.34 4.92 -13.56
C LEU A 179 9.48 5.94 -13.72
N LEU A 180 10.58 5.53 -14.35
CA LEU A 180 11.58 6.45 -14.89
C LEU A 180 11.09 6.98 -16.24
N ALA A 181 10.47 8.17 -16.24
CA ALA A 181 9.90 8.77 -17.46
C ALA A 181 10.79 9.86 -18.07
N GLY A 182 11.58 10.55 -17.24
CA GLY A 182 12.09 11.88 -17.58
C GLY A 182 11.11 12.98 -17.15
N CYS A 183 11.60 14.22 -17.07
CA CYS A 183 10.82 15.38 -16.69
C CYS A 183 9.91 15.81 -17.85
N PRO A 184 8.59 15.97 -17.64
CA PRO A 184 7.66 16.39 -18.70
C PRO A 184 7.97 17.77 -19.32
N SER A 185 8.74 18.63 -18.63
CA SER A 185 9.18 19.88 -19.26
C SER A 185 10.05 19.61 -20.50
N TYR A 186 10.82 18.51 -20.52
CA TYR A 186 11.66 18.15 -21.66
C TYR A 186 10.86 17.80 -22.93
N ASP A 187 9.63 17.31 -22.79
CA ASP A 187 8.73 17.09 -23.93
C ASP A 187 8.42 18.41 -24.65
N LYS A 188 8.45 19.54 -23.92
CA LYS A 188 8.37 20.88 -24.51
C LYS A 188 9.75 21.39 -24.93
N LEU A 189 10.79 21.28 -24.09
CA LEU A 189 12.13 21.83 -24.35
C LEU A 189 12.75 21.26 -25.64
N LEU A 190 12.63 19.95 -25.88
CA LEU A 190 13.23 19.29 -27.03
C LEU A 190 12.36 19.37 -28.30
N ASN A 191 11.07 19.67 -28.16
CA ASN A 191 10.14 19.86 -29.27
C ASN A 191 9.83 21.34 -29.55
N VAL A 192 10.64 22.26 -29.05
CA VAL A 192 10.58 23.66 -29.46
C VAL A 192 10.89 23.72 -30.95
N LYS A 193 9.84 23.74 -31.78
CA LYS A 193 9.96 24.24 -33.16
C LYS A 193 10.49 25.65 -33.05
N ASN A 194 11.55 26.00 -33.78
CA ASN A 194 12.12 27.35 -33.88
C ASN A 194 11.01 28.36 -34.25
N LYS A 195 10.27 28.84 -33.25
CA LYS A 195 9.40 30.00 -33.33
C LYS A 195 10.31 31.22 -33.52
N ASP A 196 9.72 32.36 -33.86
CA ASP A 196 10.43 33.63 -33.93
C ASP A 196 10.96 34.03 -32.53
N TYR A 197 12.07 33.43 -32.11
CA TYR A 197 12.70 33.66 -30.82
C TYR A 197 13.20 35.11 -30.72
N ASN A 198 13.58 35.72 -31.84
CA ASN A 198 13.93 37.13 -31.90
C ASN A 198 12.71 37.99 -31.56
N GLY A 199 11.53 37.68 -32.11
CA GLY A 199 10.27 38.33 -31.72
C GLY A 199 9.97 38.20 -30.23
N VAL A 200 10.22 37.02 -29.64
CA VAL A 200 10.06 36.81 -28.19
C VAL A 200 11.05 37.67 -27.39
N ILE A 201 12.34 37.67 -27.76
CA ILE A 201 13.36 38.51 -27.10
C ILE A 201 12.96 39.98 -27.17
N LYS A 202 12.57 40.49 -28.35
CA LYS A 202 12.15 41.88 -28.52
C LYS A 202 10.93 42.24 -27.67
N THR A 203 9.94 41.34 -27.61
CA THR A 203 8.71 41.55 -26.81
C THR A 203 9.02 41.73 -25.32
N TRP A 204 9.98 40.98 -24.78
CA TRP A 204 10.27 40.99 -23.35
C TRP A 204 11.45 41.86 -22.94
N LEU A 205 12.41 42.10 -23.83
CA LEU A 205 13.66 42.79 -23.50
C LEU A 205 13.84 44.11 -24.26
N GLY A 206 13.17 44.31 -25.39
CA GLY A 206 13.31 45.49 -26.25
C GLY A 206 13.97 45.21 -27.60
N ASP A 207 13.77 46.11 -28.56
CA ASP A 207 14.18 45.94 -29.96
C ASP A 207 15.69 45.88 -30.19
N ASP A 208 16.47 46.46 -29.27
CA ASP A 208 17.92 46.59 -29.32
C ASP A 208 18.67 45.35 -28.79
N VAL A 209 17.95 44.39 -28.20
CA VAL A 209 18.54 43.25 -27.49
C VAL A 209 18.72 42.05 -28.42
N LYS A 210 19.94 41.50 -28.45
CA LYS A 210 20.29 40.33 -29.27
C LYS A 210 20.41 39.06 -28.43
N SER A 211 20.25 37.92 -29.11
CA SER A 211 20.53 36.60 -28.53
C SER A 211 21.95 36.55 -27.96
N GLY A 212 22.09 36.05 -26.73
CA GLY A 212 23.35 35.95 -26.01
C GLY A 212 23.78 37.22 -25.27
N GLU A 213 23.06 38.33 -25.40
CA GLU A 213 23.46 39.64 -24.85
C GLU A 213 22.64 40.12 -23.64
N TYR A 214 21.82 39.24 -23.05
CA TYR A 214 21.00 39.55 -21.87
C TYR A 214 21.10 38.48 -20.79
N ILE A 215 20.68 38.83 -19.57
CA ILE A 215 20.67 37.95 -18.40
C ILE A 215 19.23 37.60 -18.04
N VAL A 216 18.99 36.34 -17.65
CA VAL A 216 17.74 35.94 -16.97
C VAL A 216 18.04 35.75 -15.48
N SER A 217 17.45 36.58 -14.63
CA SER A 217 17.60 36.51 -13.18
C SER A 217 16.33 35.95 -12.53
N LEU A 218 16.48 34.84 -11.78
CA LEU A 218 15.39 34.24 -11.01
C LEU A 218 15.93 33.63 -9.72
N GLN A 219 15.71 34.33 -8.62
CA GLN A 219 16.16 33.95 -7.29
C GLN A 219 14.98 33.90 -6.32
N HIS A 220 14.95 32.87 -5.50
CA HIS A 220 13.93 32.58 -4.51
C HIS A 220 14.53 32.63 -3.10
N PRO A 221 13.73 32.99 -2.07
CA PRO A 221 14.20 32.98 -0.70
C PRO A 221 14.37 31.53 -0.21
N VAL A 222 15.31 31.32 0.71
CA VAL A 222 15.43 30.07 1.47
C VAL A 222 14.80 30.29 2.84
N THR A 223 13.71 29.56 3.12
CA THR A 223 12.85 29.79 4.30
C THR A 223 13.57 29.60 5.63
N THR A 224 14.63 28.79 5.67
CA THR A 224 15.42 28.56 6.89
C THR A 224 16.30 29.75 7.27
N ASP A 225 16.63 30.63 6.32
CA ASP A 225 17.45 31.83 6.57
C ASP A 225 17.07 32.98 5.62
N ILE A 226 15.95 33.63 5.94
CA ILE A 226 15.43 34.76 5.17
C ILE A 226 16.41 35.94 5.20
N LYS A 227 17.08 36.21 6.32
CA LYS A 227 18.02 37.33 6.45
C LYS A 227 19.20 37.18 5.51
N HIS A 228 19.79 35.98 5.48
CA HIS A 228 20.87 35.67 4.54
C HIS A 228 20.38 35.71 3.09
N SER A 229 19.18 35.20 2.81
CA SER A 229 18.57 35.26 1.47
C SER A 229 18.41 36.69 0.96
N VAL A 230 17.92 37.60 1.81
CA VAL A 230 17.78 39.03 1.50
C VAL A 230 19.15 39.66 1.24
N LYS A 231 20.14 39.38 2.09
CA LYS A 231 21.50 39.92 1.94
C LYS A 231 22.18 39.45 0.65
N MET A 232 22.05 38.17 0.32
CA MET A 232 22.57 37.61 -0.93
C MET A 232 21.89 38.23 -2.15
N PHE A 233 20.58 38.49 -2.07
CA PHE A 233 19.85 39.13 -3.15
C PHE A 233 20.26 40.61 -3.33
N GLU A 234 20.56 41.33 -2.25
CA GLU A 234 21.18 42.67 -2.33
C GLU A 234 22.48 42.62 -3.14
N PHE A 235 23.41 41.72 -2.79
CA PHE A 235 24.67 41.56 -3.52
C PHE A 235 24.46 41.13 -4.98
N THR A 236 23.45 40.31 -5.24
CA THR A 236 23.12 39.88 -6.60
C THR A 236 22.65 41.05 -7.45
N LEU A 237 21.77 41.90 -6.91
CA LEU A 237 21.29 43.09 -7.60
C LEU A 237 22.40 44.12 -7.80
N ASP A 238 23.25 44.33 -6.79
CA ASP A 238 24.43 45.21 -6.90
C ASP A 238 25.37 44.72 -8.01
N ALA A 239 25.66 43.42 -8.05
CA ALA A 239 26.49 42.84 -9.10
C ALA A 239 25.87 42.99 -10.50
N LEU A 240 24.55 42.83 -10.63
CA LEU A 240 23.85 43.02 -11.90
C LEU A 240 23.83 44.49 -12.36
N LEU A 241 23.66 45.42 -11.43
CA LEU A 241 23.76 46.87 -11.69
C LEU A 241 25.16 47.23 -12.19
N SER A 242 26.19 46.75 -11.49
CA SER A 242 27.60 46.94 -11.84
C SER A 242 27.99 46.29 -13.17
N PHE A 243 27.49 45.08 -13.46
CA PHE A 243 27.77 44.36 -14.71
C PHE A 243 27.05 44.98 -15.93
N ASN A 244 25.98 45.73 -15.69
CA ASN A 244 25.35 46.66 -16.63
C ASN A 244 24.94 46.04 -17.98
N LYS A 245 24.35 44.84 -17.94
CA LYS A 245 23.71 44.18 -19.09
C LYS A 245 22.21 44.14 -18.94
N LYS A 246 21.49 44.08 -20.06
CA LYS A 246 20.03 43.95 -20.06
C LYS A 246 19.64 42.70 -19.28
N THR A 247 18.78 42.85 -18.29
CA THR A 247 18.44 41.79 -17.34
C THR A 247 16.93 41.66 -17.22
N LEU A 248 16.42 40.50 -17.63
CA LEU A 248 15.06 40.07 -17.34
C LEU A 248 15.04 39.49 -15.93
N ILE A 249 14.34 40.13 -15.00
CA ILE A 249 14.27 39.69 -13.61
C ILE A 249 12.85 39.24 -13.26
N LEU A 250 12.73 37.98 -12.87
CA LEU A 250 11.46 37.38 -12.49
C LEU A 250 11.26 37.47 -10.98
N PHE A 251 10.03 37.76 -10.56
CA PHE A 251 9.67 37.82 -9.14
C PHE A 251 9.81 36.43 -8.48
N PRO A 252 10.18 36.39 -7.19
CA PRO A 252 10.29 35.14 -6.44
C PRO A 252 8.93 34.44 -6.29
N ASN A 253 8.97 33.17 -5.85
CA ASN A 253 7.75 32.40 -5.54
C ASN A 253 7.12 32.89 -4.23
N ILE A 254 5.98 32.30 -3.86
CA ILE A 254 5.21 32.65 -2.65
C ILE A 254 5.84 32.18 -1.33
N ASP A 255 7.04 31.62 -1.38
CA ASP A 255 7.70 31.11 -0.19
C ASP A 255 8.02 32.27 0.80
N ALA A 256 8.15 31.94 2.08
CA ALA A 256 8.36 32.91 3.15
C ALA A 256 9.56 33.82 2.85
N GLY A 257 9.39 35.13 3.04
CA GLY A 257 10.41 36.15 2.72
C GLY A 257 10.32 36.75 1.30
N SER A 258 9.37 36.32 0.48
CA SER A 258 9.18 36.85 -0.89
C SER A 258 8.94 38.37 -0.94
N LYS A 259 8.16 38.93 0.01
CA LYS A 259 7.92 40.38 0.11
C LYS A 259 9.18 41.17 0.44
N GLU A 260 10.06 40.63 1.28
CA GLU A 260 11.33 41.29 1.60
C GLU A 260 12.25 41.34 0.38
N MET A 261 12.34 40.26 -0.40
CA MET A 261 13.08 40.27 -1.67
C MET A 261 12.53 41.33 -2.64
N VAL A 262 11.21 41.40 -2.81
CA VAL A 262 10.58 42.43 -3.65
C VAL A 262 10.85 43.84 -3.11
N ARG A 263 10.88 44.02 -1.79
CA ARG A 263 11.25 45.30 -1.16
C ARG A 263 12.70 45.68 -1.48
N VAL A 264 13.64 44.73 -1.53
CA VAL A 264 15.01 44.98 -1.97
C VAL A 264 15.04 45.46 -3.42
N MET A 265 14.32 44.81 -4.34
CA MET A 265 14.21 45.25 -5.75
C MET A 265 13.75 46.70 -5.85
N ARG A 266 12.69 47.07 -5.10
CA ARG A 266 12.18 48.44 -5.08
C ARG A 266 13.18 49.44 -4.53
N LYS A 267 13.82 49.12 -3.39
CA LYS A 267 14.83 50.00 -2.77
C LYS A 267 16.05 50.24 -3.67
N LYS A 268 16.45 49.23 -4.44
CA LYS A 268 17.54 49.32 -5.43
C LYS A 268 17.12 49.98 -6.75
N GLY A 269 15.86 50.40 -6.89
CA GLY A 269 15.36 51.08 -8.09
C GLY A 269 15.20 50.17 -9.32
N ILE A 270 15.22 48.84 -9.14
CA ILE A 270 15.19 47.86 -10.23
C ILE A 270 13.93 48.01 -11.09
N GLU A 271 12.79 48.36 -10.48
CA GLU A 271 11.52 48.47 -11.20
C GLU A 271 11.46 49.63 -12.22
N HIS A 272 12.35 50.61 -12.09
CA HIS A 272 12.40 51.79 -12.96
C HIS A 272 13.74 51.93 -13.71
N HIS A 273 14.63 50.94 -13.58
CA HIS A 273 15.96 51.00 -14.17
C HIS A 273 15.92 50.54 -15.64
N PRO A 274 16.51 51.28 -16.59
CA PRO A 274 16.40 50.99 -18.04
C PRO A 274 16.97 49.62 -18.45
N ASN A 275 17.95 49.11 -17.69
CA ASN A 275 18.55 47.80 -17.94
C ASN A 275 17.80 46.61 -17.32
N PHE A 276 16.75 46.84 -16.54
CA PHE A 276 16.00 45.75 -15.92
C PHE A 276 14.57 45.68 -16.46
N ILE A 277 14.12 44.47 -16.74
CA ILE A 277 12.71 44.19 -17.05
C ILE A 277 12.14 43.33 -15.91
N PRO A 278 11.48 43.94 -14.92
CA PRO A 278 10.83 43.22 -13.83
C PRO A 278 9.53 42.57 -14.32
N VAL A 279 9.39 41.25 -14.17
CA VAL A 279 8.16 40.55 -14.56
C VAL A 279 7.68 39.56 -13.52
N LYS A 280 6.36 39.52 -13.29
CA LYS A 280 5.76 38.53 -12.40
C LYS A 280 5.81 37.15 -13.01
N HIS A 281 5.46 36.98 -14.29
CA HIS A 281 5.43 35.71 -14.99
C HIS A 281 5.58 35.90 -16.51
N ILE A 282 6.13 34.87 -17.16
CA ILE A 282 6.25 34.76 -18.61
C ILE A 282 5.66 33.41 -19.01
N PRO A 283 4.79 33.34 -20.04
CA PRO A 283 4.26 32.08 -20.54
C PRO A 283 5.38 31.09 -20.83
N PHE A 284 5.21 29.83 -20.40
CA PHE A 284 6.31 28.87 -20.33
C PHE A 284 7.04 28.68 -21.67
N GLU A 285 6.31 28.60 -22.79
CA GLU A 285 6.92 28.46 -24.12
C GLU A 285 7.81 29.64 -24.52
N GLN A 286 7.43 30.86 -24.11
CA GLN A 286 8.23 32.07 -24.34
C GLN A 286 9.41 32.13 -23.38
N PHE A 287 9.21 31.75 -22.11
CA PHE A 287 10.28 31.65 -21.12
C PHE A 287 11.39 30.69 -21.56
N ILE A 288 11.03 29.56 -22.18
CA ILE A 288 11.99 28.62 -22.75
C ILE A 288 12.88 29.31 -23.81
N GLN A 289 12.30 30.11 -24.72
CA GLN A 289 13.10 30.85 -25.71
C GLN A 289 14.06 31.83 -25.02
N LEU A 290 13.57 32.54 -24.00
CA LEU A 290 14.37 33.52 -23.28
C LEU A 290 15.55 32.86 -22.56
N VAL A 291 15.38 31.69 -21.95
CA VAL A 291 16.48 30.96 -21.30
C VAL A 291 17.42 30.33 -22.33
N ALA A 292 16.90 29.73 -23.39
CA ALA A 292 17.70 29.09 -24.45
C ALA A 292 18.67 30.07 -25.13
N HIS A 293 18.26 31.34 -25.25
CA HIS A 293 19.05 32.38 -25.91
C HIS A 293 19.72 33.37 -24.94
N ALA A 294 19.61 33.18 -23.63
CA ALA A 294 20.23 34.07 -22.63
C ALA A 294 21.77 34.04 -22.71
N GLY A 295 22.42 35.16 -22.41
CA GLY A 295 23.87 35.21 -22.19
C GLY A 295 24.28 34.37 -21.00
N CYS A 296 23.52 34.45 -19.90
CA CYS A 296 23.52 33.49 -18.80
C CYS A 296 22.21 33.58 -17.99
N MET A 297 21.96 32.57 -17.17
CA MET A 297 20.93 32.59 -16.13
C MET A 297 21.58 32.68 -14.75
N ILE A 298 21.02 33.48 -13.84
CA ILE A 298 21.54 33.66 -12.47
C ILE A 298 20.43 33.58 -11.42
N GLY A 299 20.74 32.99 -10.27
CA GLY A 299 19.85 32.90 -9.11
C GLY A 299 19.90 31.50 -8.51
N ASN A 300 18.75 30.91 -8.19
CA ASN A 300 18.68 29.57 -7.58
C ASN A 300 17.42 28.79 -7.99
N SER A 301 16.90 29.10 -9.18
CA SER A 301 15.76 28.40 -9.77
C SER A 301 16.13 26.98 -10.19
N SER A 302 15.19 26.04 -10.05
CA SER A 302 15.36 24.68 -10.57
C SER A 302 15.52 24.66 -12.09
N CYS A 303 14.98 25.65 -12.82
CA CYS A 303 15.17 25.78 -14.26
C CYS A 303 16.66 25.88 -14.64
N GLY A 304 17.47 26.62 -13.88
CA GLY A 304 18.91 26.76 -14.17
C GLY A 304 19.64 25.43 -14.07
N VAL A 305 19.38 24.66 -13.01
CA VAL A 305 20.10 23.41 -12.75
C VAL A 305 19.52 22.19 -13.49
N ARG A 306 18.30 22.28 -14.03
CA ARG A 306 17.62 21.15 -14.69
C ARG A 306 17.30 21.35 -16.15
N GLU A 307 16.91 22.54 -16.57
CA GLU A 307 16.31 22.78 -17.88
C GLU A 307 17.27 23.55 -18.80
N ALA A 308 17.98 24.55 -18.28
CA ALA A 308 18.91 25.38 -19.03
C ALA A 308 20.06 24.58 -19.69
N GLY A 309 20.42 23.43 -19.10
CA GLY A 309 21.38 22.50 -19.67
C GLY A 309 20.96 21.95 -21.04
N ALA A 310 19.66 21.83 -21.32
CA ALA A 310 19.15 21.36 -22.62
C ALA A 310 19.55 22.27 -23.80
N PHE A 311 19.87 23.54 -23.52
CA PHE A 311 20.28 24.53 -24.51
C PHE A 311 21.76 24.90 -24.43
N GLY A 312 22.50 24.34 -23.45
CA GLY A 312 23.87 24.75 -23.18
C GLY A 312 24.00 26.16 -22.61
N THR A 313 22.92 26.70 -22.02
CA THR A 313 22.92 28.05 -21.44
C THR A 313 23.79 28.07 -20.18
N PRO A 314 24.73 29.03 -20.05
CA PRO A 314 25.51 29.24 -18.83
C PRO A 314 24.62 29.57 -17.62
N VAL A 315 24.90 28.97 -16.47
CA VAL A 315 24.11 29.16 -15.25
C VAL A 315 25.03 29.51 -14.08
N ILE A 316 24.61 30.49 -13.28
CA ILE A 316 25.21 30.83 -11.99
C ILE A 316 24.19 30.48 -10.91
N ASN A 317 24.45 29.42 -10.15
CA ASN A 317 23.59 28.98 -9.05
C ASN A 317 24.13 29.51 -7.71
N LEU A 318 23.36 30.35 -7.06
CA LEU A 318 23.71 31.07 -5.84
C LEU A 318 23.11 30.40 -4.59
N GLY A 319 23.91 30.33 -3.53
CA GLY A 319 23.45 29.90 -2.20
C GLY A 319 23.32 28.39 -2.04
N THR A 320 22.58 28.00 -0.99
CA THR A 320 22.40 26.60 -0.58
C THR A 320 21.34 25.87 -1.40
N ARG A 321 20.32 26.58 -1.90
CA ARG A 321 19.27 25.99 -2.71
C ARG A 321 19.85 25.38 -3.99
N GLN A 322 19.37 24.19 -4.34
CA GLN A 322 19.88 23.30 -5.40
C GLN A 322 21.16 22.53 -5.08
N THR A 323 21.67 22.60 -3.84
CA THR A 323 22.82 21.77 -3.43
C THR A 323 22.40 20.29 -3.45
N GLY A 324 23.16 19.46 -4.16
CA GLY A 324 22.88 18.03 -4.30
C GLY A 324 22.11 17.65 -5.57
N ARG A 325 21.59 18.62 -6.35
CA ARG A 325 21.03 18.33 -7.67
C ARG A 325 22.11 17.92 -8.67
N GLU A 326 21.75 17.01 -9.57
CA GLU A 326 22.57 16.66 -10.73
C GLU A 326 22.63 17.85 -11.69
N THR A 327 23.82 18.24 -12.13
CA THR A 327 24.03 19.38 -13.05
C THR A 327 25.07 19.04 -14.11
N GLY A 328 24.91 19.61 -15.31
CA GLY A 328 25.93 19.58 -16.34
C GLY A 328 27.06 20.58 -16.10
N GLU A 329 28.05 20.59 -16.99
CA GLU A 329 29.19 21.51 -16.94
C GLU A 329 28.82 23.00 -17.15
N ASN A 330 27.57 23.28 -17.57
CA ASN A 330 27.06 24.62 -17.77
C ASN A 330 26.78 25.39 -16.48
N VAL A 331 26.74 24.72 -15.33
CA VAL A 331 26.40 25.31 -14.02
C VAL A 331 27.64 25.65 -13.22
N LEU A 332 27.78 26.93 -12.85
CA LEU A 332 28.75 27.41 -11.86
C LEU A 332 28.05 27.67 -10.52
N HIS A 333 28.46 26.95 -9.49
CA HIS A 333 27.94 27.15 -8.14
C HIS A 333 28.75 28.21 -7.39
N VAL A 334 28.06 29.21 -6.85
CA VAL A 334 28.60 30.17 -5.88
C VAL A 334 27.80 30.01 -4.59
N ARG A 335 28.18 29.00 -3.80
CA ARG A 335 27.45 28.63 -2.56
C ARG A 335 27.50 29.74 -1.52
N ASP A 336 28.68 30.32 -1.33
CA ASP A 336 28.92 31.41 -0.41
C ASP A 336 29.02 32.74 -1.18
N ALA A 337 27.86 33.21 -1.63
CA ALA A 337 27.69 34.48 -2.34
C ALA A 337 27.58 35.65 -1.33
N ASP A 338 28.59 35.79 -0.48
CA ASP A 338 28.70 36.73 0.64
C ASP A 338 29.18 38.14 0.26
N THR A 339 29.54 38.35 -1.01
CA THR A 339 30.10 39.60 -1.51
C THR A 339 29.68 39.86 -2.96
N GLU A 340 29.48 41.13 -3.31
CA GLU A 340 29.19 41.56 -4.68
C GLU A 340 30.27 41.10 -5.67
N ASN A 341 31.55 41.23 -5.29
CA ASN A 341 32.69 40.90 -6.15
C ASN A 341 32.72 39.43 -6.59
N LYS A 342 32.37 38.47 -5.70
CA LYS A 342 32.27 37.05 -6.07
C LYS A 342 31.21 36.84 -7.16
N ILE A 343 30.07 37.52 -7.06
CA ILE A 343 28.97 37.41 -8.02
C ILE A 343 29.34 38.08 -9.35
N ILE A 344 29.96 39.26 -9.32
CA ILE A 344 30.49 39.92 -10.54
C ILE A 344 31.50 39.02 -11.24
N HIS A 345 32.42 38.40 -10.50
CA HIS A 345 33.39 37.49 -11.09
C HIS A 345 32.72 36.28 -11.74
N ALA A 346 31.70 35.70 -11.11
CA ALA A 346 30.90 34.63 -11.71
C ALA A 346 30.18 35.08 -12.99
N LEU A 347 29.63 36.31 -13.01
CA LEU A 347 29.04 36.92 -14.22
C LEU A 347 30.06 37.05 -15.35
N GLN A 348 31.26 37.57 -15.05
CA GLN A 348 32.35 37.70 -16.02
C GLN A 348 32.80 36.33 -16.57
N LEU A 349 32.81 35.30 -15.73
CA LEU A 349 33.19 33.95 -16.13
C LEU A 349 32.12 33.27 -16.99
N GLN A 350 30.83 33.53 -16.78
CA GLN A 350 29.76 32.77 -17.43
C GLN A 350 29.06 33.49 -18.58
N PHE A 351 28.93 34.82 -18.51
CA PHE A 351 28.13 35.57 -19.47
C PHE A 351 28.66 35.45 -20.90
N GLY A 352 27.81 35.02 -21.82
CA GLY A 352 28.13 34.88 -23.24
C GLY A 352 28.80 33.56 -23.62
N LYS A 353 29.11 32.68 -22.66
CA LYS A 353 29.57 31.32 -22.95
C LYS A 353 28.46 30.47 -23.58
N ARG A 354 28.86 29.33 -24.16
CA ARG A 354 27.96 28.26 -24.59
C ARG A 354 28.58 26.92 -24.25
N TYR A 355 27.75 26.03 -23.72
CA TYR A 355 28.13 24.68 -23.33
C TYR A 355 27.43 23.65 -24.23
N PRO A 356 27.88 22.39 -24.23
CA PRO A 356 27.14 21.30 -24.86
C PRO A 356 25.74 21.13 -24.25
N CYS A 357 24.77 20.79 -25.10
CA CYS A 357 23.41 20.51 -24.68
C CYS A 357 23.34 19.17 -23.90
N SER A 358 22.79 19.20 -22.69
CA SER A 358 22.64 18.03 -21.82
C SER A 358 21.20 17.53 -21.76
N LYS A 359 21.04 16.21 -21.55
CA LYS A 359 19.74 15.53 -21.47
C LYS A 359 19.53 14.78 -20.15
N ILE A 360 20.17 15.27 -19.07
CA ILE A 360 20.20 14.60 -17.76
C ILE A 360 18.78 14.30 -17.26
N TYR A 361 17.88 15.28 -17.37
CA TYR A 361 16.54 15.20 -16.80
C TYR A 361 15.46 14.71 -17.76
N GLY A 362 15.77 14.38 -19.02
CA GLY A 362 14.76 13.90 -19.94
C GLY A 362 15.18 13.75 -21.38
N ASP A 363 14.48 12.88 -22.09
CA ASP A 363 14.67 12.57 -23.50
C ASP A 363 13.54 13.06 -24.40
N GLY A 364 12.55 13.76 -23.82
CA GLY A 364 11.43 14.39 -24.54
C GLY A 364 10.24 13.47 -24.81
N ASN A 365 10.18 12.30 -24.17
CA ASN A 365 9.09 11.34 -24.30
C ASN A 365 8.51 10.92 -22.94
N ALA A 366 8.46 11.84 -21.98
CA ALA A 366 7.92 11.55 -20.65
C ALA A 366 6.41 11.33 -20.69
N VAL A 367 5.66 12.17 -21.42
CA VAL A 367 4.19 12.12 -21.46
C VAL A 367 3.66 10.79 -22.00
N PRO A 368 4.14 10.25 -23.14
CA PRO A 368 3.71 8.93 -23.62
C PRO A 368 3.95 7.81 -22.60
N ARG A 369 5.07 7.84 -21.86
CA ARG A 369 5.38 6.86 -20.81
C ARG A 369 4.40 6.98 -19.64
N ILE A 370 4.13 8.20 -19.19
CA ILE A 370 3.21 8.49 -18.08
C ILE A 370 1.79 8.06 -18.45
N VAL A 371 1.31 8.40 -19.64
CA VAL A 371 -0.01 8.00 -20.13
C VAL A 371 -0.14 6.48 -20.21
N LYS A 372 0.88 5.78 -20.73
CA LYS A 372 0.90 4.31 -20.74
C LYS A 372 0.88 3.73 -19.33
N PHE A 373 1.62 4.32 -18.40
CA PHE A 373 1.68 3.86 -17.00
C PHE A 373 0.35 4.06 -16.27
N LEU A 374 -0.34 5.17 -16.50
CA LEU A 374 -1.69 5.40 -15.98
C LEU A 374 -2.67 4.31 -16.46
N LYS A 375 -2.58 3.87 -17.72
CA LYS A 375 -3.42 2.77 -18.25
C LYS A 375 -3.11 1.40 -17.61
N SER A 376 -1.89 1.19 -17.13
CA SER A 376 -1.52 -0.08 -16.46
C SER A 376 -1.98 -0.17 -15.01
N ILE A 377 -2.52 0.91 -14.43
CA ILE A 377 -2.95 0.92 -13.03
C ILE A 377 -4.17 0.01 -12.85
N ASN A 378 -4.00 -1.04 -12.05
CA ASN A 378 -5.11 -1.89 -11.63
C ASN A 378 -5.89 -1.26 -10.47
N LEU A 379 -7.17 -0.94 -10.73
CA LEU A 379 -8.05 -0.32 -9.74
C LEU A 379 -8.59 -1.31 -8.69
N VAL A 380 -8.43 -2.61 -8.90
CA VAL A 380 -8.92 -3.67 -8.00
C VAL A 380 -7.96 -3.96 -6.85
N GLU A 381 -6.68 -3.60 -6.99
CA GLU A 381 -5.69 -3.82 -5.93
C GLU A 381 -6.04 -3.07 -4.65
N PRO A 382 -5.75 -3.67 -3.46
CA PRO A 382 -5.87 -2.97 -2.20
C PRO A 382 -5.01 -1.71 -2.25
N LEU A 383 -5.61 -0.58 -1.89
CA LEU A 383 -4.96 0.73 -2.01
C LEU A 383 -3.83 0.93 -0.99
N GLN A 384 -3.76 0.09 0.04
CA GLN A 384 -2.79 0.22 1.10
C GLN A 384 -1.37 0.14 0.54
N LYS A 385 -0.61 1.22 0.76
CA LYS A 385 0.79 1.31 0.36
C LYS A 385 1.66 0.35 1.17
N LYS A 386 2.58 -0.32 0.51
CA LYS A 386 3.60 -1.18 1.12
C LYS A 386 4.97 -0.54 0.94
N PHE A 387 5.76 -0.51 2.01
CA PHE A 387 7.16 -0.13 1.93
C PHE A 387 8.00 -1.40 1.83
N CYS A 388 8.84 -1.44 0.80
CA CYS A 388 9.72 -2.57 0.49
C CYS A 388 11.02 -2.44 1.29
N PHE A 389 10.93 -2.56 2.61
CA PHE A 389 12.12 -2.69 3.44
C PHE A 389 12.85 -4.00 3.11
N PRO A 390 14.20 -4.04 3.22
CA PRO A 390 14.92 -5.31 3.21
C PRO A 390 14.27 -6.27 4.19
N PRO A 391 14.25 -7.59 3.91
CA PRO A 391 13.68 -8.56 4.83
C PRO A 391 14.35 -8.39 6.19
N VAL A 392 13.59 -7.88 7.15
CA VAL A 392 13.98 -7.91 8.56
C VAL A 392 14.05 -9.39 8.90
N LYS A 393 15.12 -9.86 9.58
CA LYS A 393 15.14 -11.22 10.15
C LYS A 393 13.77 -11.47 10.76
N ASP A 394 13.14 -12.59 10.39
CA ASP A 394 11.77 -12.90 10.79
C ASP A 394 11.54 -12.48 12.24
N ASN A 395 10.63 -11.54 12.44
CA ASN A 395 10.17 -11.24 13.78
C ASN A 395 9.67 -12.56 14.36
N ILE A 396 10.15 -12.92 15.54
CA ILE A 396 9.60 -14.02 16.36
C ILE A 396 8.24 -13.58 16.95
N SER A 397 7.47 -12.80 16.20
CA SER A 397 6.13 -12.38 16.58
C SER A 397 5.17 -13.32 15.88
N GLN A 398 4.70 -14.30 16.64
CA GLN A 398 3.72 -15.27 16.20
C GLN A 398 2.35 -14.60 16.14
N ASP A 399 1.77 -14.52 14.94
CA ASP A 399 0.37 -14.18 14.73
C ASP A 399 -0.52 -15.21 15.45
N ILE A 400 -1.64 -14.78 16.03
CA ILE A 400 -2.58 -15.68 16.68
C ILE A 400 -3.18 -16.69 15.69
N ASP A 401 -3.33 -16.31 14.42
CA ASP A 401 -3.78 -17.23 13.37
C ASP A 401 -2.73 -18.32 13.10
N HIS A 402 -1.45 -17.99 13.14
CA HIS A 402 -0.36 -18.97 13.04
C HIS A 402 -0.27 -19.86 14.29
N ILE A 403 -0.54 -19.33 15.49
CA ILE A 403 -0.64 -20.13 16.71
C ILE A 403 -1.81 -21.12 16.60
N LEU A 404 -2.99 -20.67 16.15
CA LEU A 404 -4.16 -21.54 16.01
C LEU A 404 -4.01 -22.59 14.89
N GLU A 405 -3.21 -22.30 13.85
CA GLU A 405 -2.87 -23.25 12.79
C GLU A 405 -1.86 -24.31 13.22
N THR A 406 -1.00 -23.98 14.18
CA THR A 406 0.02 -24.91 14.69
C THR A 406 -0.46 -25.72 15.89
N LEU A 407 -1.43 -25.25 16.69
CA LEU A 407 -1.99 -26.03 17.80
C LEU A 407 -2.89 -27.17 17.31
N SER A 408 -2.65 -28.39 17.83
CA SER A 408 -3.36 -29.61 17.43
C SER A 408 -3.59 -30.56 18.61
N ALA A 409 -4.40 -31.59 18.41
CA ALA A 409 -4.60 -32.70 19.34
C ALA A 409 -4.48 -34.04 18.59
N LEU A 410 -4.17 -35.11 19.33
CA LEU A 410 -4.32 -36.47 18.81
C LEU A 410 -5.73 -36.98 19.10
N ALA A 411 -6.43 -37.44 18.08
CA ALA A 411 -7.74 -38.09 18.22
C ALA A 411 -7.58 -39.59 17.97
N VAL A 412 -7.88 -40.41 18.96
CA VAL A 412 -7.90 -41.87 18.85
C VAL A 412 -9.35 -42.31 18.73
N ASP A 413 -9.68 -43.01 17.65
CA ASP A 413 -10.99 -43.64 17.45
C ASP A 413 -10.81 -45.16 17.50
N LEU A 414 -11.25 -45.74 18.61
CA LEU A 414 -11.29 -47.17 18.82
C LEU A 414 -12.65 -47.72 18.39
N GLY A 415 -12.80 -47.92 17.09
CA GLY A 415 -13.94 -48.62 16.51
C GLY A 415 -13.87 -50.13 16.77
N GLY A 416 -14.92 -50.88 16.38
CA GLY A 416 -14.92 -52.35 16.52
C GLY A 416 -13.98 -53.07 15.55
N THR A 417 -13.80 -52.56 14.34
CA THR A 417 -12.99 -53.23 13.28
C THR A 417 -11.60 -52.63 13.10
N ASN A 418 -11.47 -51.32 13.21
CA ASN A 418 -10.23 -50.60 12.96
C ASN A 418 -9.95 -49.63 14.11
N LEU A 419 -8.67 -49.49 14.44
CA LEU A 419 -8.14 -48.42 15.25
C LEU A 419 -7.68 -47.29 14.34
N ARG A 420 -8.06 -46.05 14.67
CA ARG A 420 -7.67 -44.85 13.90
C ARG A 420 -7.06 -43.81 14.81
N ILE A 421 -6.05 -43.11 14.30
CA ILE A 421 -5.47 -41.94 14.97
C ILE A 421 -5.43 -40.78 13.99
N GLY A 422 -5.87 -39.61 14.43
CA GLY A 422 -5.82 -38.37 13.67
C GLY A 422 -5.01 -37.30 14.39
N ILE A 423 -4.22 -36.53 13.64
CA ILE A 423 -3.74 -35.22 14.08
C ILE A 423 -4.81 -34.22 13.68
N VAL A 424 -5.45 -33.58 14.65
CA VAL A 424 -6.58 -32.68 14.43
C VAL A 424 -6.21 -31.27 14.88
N SER A 425 -6.37 -30.28 13.99
CA SER A 425 -6.10 -28.87 14.30
C SER A 425 -7.16 -28.27 15.22
N MET A 426 -6.87 -27.12 15.84
CA MET A 426 -7.86 -26.41 16.65
C MET A 426 -9.07 -25.89 15.83
N LYS A 427 -8.97 -25.87 14.49
CA LYS A 427 -10.07 -25.56 13.57
C LYS A 427 -10.97 -26.78 13.28
N GLY A 428 -10.58 -27.98 13.72
CA GLY A 428 -11.31 -29.24 13.50
C GLY A 428 -10.90 -29.99 12.23
N GLU A 429 -9.82 -29.57 11.57
CA GLU A 429 -9.32 -30.21 10.35
C GLU A 429 -8.42 -31.39 10.68
N ILE A 430 -8.62 -32.51 10.00
CA ILE A 430 -7.74 -33.69 10.13
C ILE A 430 -6.50 -33.46 9.26
N VAL A 431 -5.40 -33.08 9.89
CA VAL A 431 -4.11 -32.83 9.23
C VAL A 431 -3.51 -34.12 8.68
N LYS A 432 -3.61 -35.21 9.46
CA LYS A 432 -3.13 -36.54 9.06
C LYS A 432 -3.91 -37.63 9.77
N LYS A 433 -4.11 -38.77 9.11
CA LYS A 433 -4.86 -39.92 9.61
C LYS A 433 -4.08 -41.21 9.43
N TYR A 434 -4.10 -42.03 10.46
CA TYR A 434 -3.55 -43.38 10.51
C TYR A 434 -4.68 -44.37 10.76
N GLN A 435 -4.59 -45.56 10.19
CA GLN A 435 -5.56 -46.63 10.41
C GLN A 435 -4.86 -47.98 10.40
N GLN A 436 -5.19 -48.82 11.37
CA GLN A 436 -4.75 -50.21 11.46
C GLN A 436 -5.93 -51.11 11.86
N PRO A 437 -5.94 -52.40 11.45
CA PRO A 437 -6.91 -53.37 11.97
C PRO A 437 -6.79 -53.52 13.48
N ASN A 438 -7.89 -53.74 14.17
CA ASN A 438 -7.85 -53.99 15.62
C ASN A 438 -7.19 -55.34 15.94
N PRO A 439 -6.22 -55.36 16.88
CA PRO A 439 -5.69 -56.60 17.42
C PRO A 439 -6.75 -57.41 18.17
N LYS A 440 -6.52 -58.73 18.25
CA LYS A 440 -7.46 -59.67 18.88
C LYS A 440 -7.36 -59.68 20.40
N THR A 441 -6.16 -59.51 20.95
CA THR A 441 -5.89 -59.50 22.40
C THR A 441 -5.89 -58.07 22.95
N TYR A 442 -6.08 -57.96 24.27
CA TYR A 442 -6.01 -56.70 24.99
C TYR A 442 -4.62 -56.05 24.92
N GLU A 443 -3.57 -56.82 25.21
CA GLU A 443 -2.19 -56.33 25.31
C GLU A 443 -1.72 -55.74 23.98
N ASP A 444 -1.94 -56.47 22.88
CA ASP A 444 -1.55 -56.03 21.54
C ASP A 444 -2.30 -54.75 21.12
N ARG A 445 -3.53 -54.56 21.61
CA ARG A 445 -4.33 -53.37 21.31
C ARG A 445 -3.80 -52.14 22.02
N ILE A 446 -3.45 -52.24 23.30
CA ILE A 446 -2.83 -51.15 24.05
C ILE A 446 -1.46 -50.80 23.44
N GLU A 447 -0.65 -51.81 23.13
CA GLU A 447 0.65 -51.60 22.48
C GLU A 447 0.49 -50.89 21.14
N LEU A 448 -0.49 -51.29 20.32
CA LEU A 448 -0.75 -50.66 19.04
C LEU A 448 -1.20 -49.19 19.18
N ILE A 449 -2.09 -48.90 20.14
CA ILE A 449 -2.53 -47.52 20.42
C ILE A 449 -1.33 -46.66 20.82
N LEU A 450 -0.50 -47.13 21.75
CA LEU A 450 0.69 -46.41 22.19
C LEU A 450 1.65 -46.15 21.03
N LYS A 451 1.95 -47.19 20.24
CA LYS A 451 2.83 -47.09 19.08
C LYS A 451 2.31 -46.07 18.07
N MET A 452 1.05 -46.17 17.67
CA MET A 452 0.47 -45.26 16.67
C MET A 452 0.40 -43.82 17.20
N CYS A 453 0.14 -43.61 18.50
CA CYS A 453 0.15 -42.29 19.13
C CYS A 453 1.55 -41.67 19.13
N VAL A 454 2.59 -42.44 19.47
CA VAL A 454 3.99 -41.98 19.45
C VAL A 454 4.43 -41.63 18.03
N GLU A 455 4.08 -42.46 17.05
CA GLU A 455 4.34 -42.19 15.63
C GLU A 455 3.65 -40.91 15.17
N ALA A 456 2.38 -40.71 15.52
CA ALA A 456 1.63 -39.51 15.16
C ALA A 456 2.17 -38.25 15.87
N ALA A 457 2.55 -38.35 17.15
CA ALA A 457 3.16 -37.25 17.90
C ALA A 457 4.51 -36.84 17.31
N SER A 458 5.35 -37.80 16.92
CA SER A 458 6.63 -37.54 16.25
C SER A 458 6.43 -36.86 14.89
N GLU A 459 5.45 -37.31 14.12
CA GLU A 459 5.15 -36.72 12.82
C GLU A 459 4.55 -35.31 12.94
N ALA A 460 3.78 -35.04 14.00
CA ALA A 460 3.24 -33.71 14.28
C ALA A 460 4.34 -32.64 14.36
N VAL A 461 5.50 -32.97 14.96
CA VAL A 461 6.66 -32.07 15.01
C VAL A 461 7.13 -31.67 13.60
N LYS A 462 7.17 -32.64 12.67
CA LYS A 462 7.58 -32.38 11.27
C LYS A 462 6.55 -31.57 10.49
N LEU A 463 5.28 -31.70 10.85
CA LEU A 463 4.16 -30.98 10.26
C LEU A 463 3.95 -29.59 10.89
N ASN A 464 4.86 -29.16 11.78
CA ASN A 464 4.74 -27.93 12.55
C ASN A 464 3.47 -27.87 13.42
N CYS A 465 2.99 -29.03 13.88
CA CYS A 465 1.85 -29.17 14.76
C CYS A 465 2.30 -29.41 16.21
N ARG A 466 1.89 -28.53 17.13
CA ARG A 466 2.08 -28.69 18.58
C ARG A 466 0.88 -29.40 19.18
N ILE A 467 1.08 -30.66 19.60
CA ILE A 467 0.04 -31.46 20.25
C ILE A 467 -0.19 -30.98 21.69
N LEU A 468 -1.44 -30.66 22.03
CA LEU A 468 -1.85 -30.22 23.37
C LEU A 468 -2.35 -31.35 24.27
N GLY A 469 -2.84 -32.44 23.67
CA GLY A 469 -3.44 -33.55 24.40
C GLY A 469 -3.99 -34.62 23.47
N VAL A 470 -4.54 -35.68 24.06
CA VAL A 470 -5.12 -36.82 23.36
C VAL A 470 -6.59 -36.98 23.75
N GLY A 471 -7.48 -37.10 22.78
CA GLY A 471 -8.87 -37.49 22.97
C GLY A 471 -9.10 -38.90 22.44
N ILE A 472 -9.71 -39.77 23.23
CA ILE A 472 -9.99 -41.17 22.89
C ILE A 472 -11.50 -41.39 22.87
N SER A 473 -11.99 -41.78 21.70
CA SER A 473 -13.34 -42.23 21.45
C SER A 473 -13.36 -43.76 21.44
N THR A 474 -14.23 -44.37 22.23
CA THR A 474 -14.40 -45.83 22.28
C THR A 474 -15.86 -46.21 22.41
N GLY A 475 -16.23 -47.36 21.85
CA GLY A 475 -17.54 -47.94 22.12
C GLY A 475 -17.63 -48.50 23.54
N GLY A 476 -18.85 -48.49 24.09
CA GLY A 476 -19.15 -49.01 25.43
C GLY A 476 -19.22 -47.93 26.51
N ARG A 477 -19.37 -48.37 27.76
CA ARG A 477 -19.59 -47.50 28.92
C ARG A 477 -18.25 -47.03 29.50
N VAL A 478 -18.03 -45.72 29.52
CA VAL A 478 -16.77 -45.10 29.95
C VAL A 478 -16.99 -44.26 31.21
N ASN A 479 -16.09 -44.37 32.19
CA ASN A 479 -15.96 -43.37 33.25
C ASN A 479 -14.98 -42.28 32.78
N PRO A 480 -15.44 -41.12 32.31
CA PRO A 480 -14.57 -40.07 31.78
C PRO A 480 -13.74 -39.39 32.87
N HIS A 481 -14.13 -39.48 34.15
CA HIS A 481 -13.37 -38.90 35.25
C HIS A 481 -12.10 -39.68 35.54
N GLU A 482 -12.14 -41.00 35.42
CA GLU A 482 -10.98 -41.88 35.64
C GLU A 482 -10.28 -42.25 34.33
N GLY A 483 -10.95 -42.13 33.18
CA GLY A 483 -10.42 -42.56 31.89
C GLY A 483 -10.50 -44.08 31.69
N VAL A 484 -11.46 -44.71 32.37
CA VAL A 484 -11.60 -46.17 32.45
C VAL A 484 -12.81 -46.62 31.63
N VAL A 485 -12.63 -47.61 30.78
CA VAL A 485 -13.72 -48.30 30.10
C VAL A 485 -14.30 -49.35 31.05
N LEU A 486 -15.49 -49.09 31.58
CA LEU A 486 -16.15 -49.95 32.56
C LEU A 486 -16.65 -51.25 31.91
N HIS A 487 -17.26 -51.14 30.72
CA HIS A 487 -17.76 -52.28 29.97
C HIS A 487 -17.74 -51.97 28.47
N SER A 488 -17.09 -52.80 27.67
CA SER A 488 -17.04 -52.64 26.21
C SER A 488 -18.21 -53.29 25.47
N THR A 489 -18.24 -53.13 24.14
CA THR A 489 -19.17 -53.89 23.28
C THR A 489 -18.63 -55.29 22.99
N LYS A 490 -19.48 -56.22 22.56
CA LYS A 490 -19.06 -57.59 22.13
C LYS A 490 -18.03 -57.59 20.99
N LEU A 491 -17.89 -56.48 20.26
CA LEU A 491 -16.91 -56.31 19.19
C LEU A 491 -15.50 -56.03 19.74
N ILE A 492 -15.39 -55.54 20.97
CA ILE A 492 -14.14 -55.27 21.70
C ILE A 492 -14.08 -56.26 22.86
N GLN A 493 -13.73 -57.52 22.57
CA GLN A 493 -13.66 -58.59 23.57
C GLN A 493 -12.61 -58.26 24.66
N GLU A 494 -12.84 -58.78 25.88
CA GLU A 494 -11.94 -58.72 27.06
C GLU A 494 -11.79 -57.35 27.75
N TRP A 495 -12.58 -56.34 27.40
CA TRP A 495 -12.53 -55.00 28.02
C TRP A 495 -13.58 -54.84 29.13
N SER A 496 -13.17 -55.09 30.37
CA SER A 496 -13.92 -54.74 31.58
C SER A 496 -12.99 -54.06 32.57
N SER A 497 -13.33 -52.83 32.98
CA SER A 497 -12.51 -52.00 33.88
C SER A 497 -11.08 -51.75 33.36
N VAL A 498 -10.96 -51.30 32.11
CA VAL A 498 -9.68 -51.02 31.45
C VAL A 498 -9.31 -49.54 31.54
N ASP A 499 -8.14 -49.23 32.10
CA ASP A 499 -7.58 -47.87 32.11
C ASP A 499 -6.82 -47.58 30.80
N LEU A 500 -7.34 -46.63 30.01
CA LEU A 500 -6.68 -46.14 28.80
C LEU A 500 -5.93 -44.84 29.02
N ARG A 501 -6.28 -44.06 30.04
CA ARG A 501 -5.67 -42.74 30.24
C ARG A 501 -4.23 -42.87 30.70
N THR A 502 -3.99 -43.63 31.76
CA THR A 502 -2.68 -43.63 32.44
C THR A 502 -1.55 -44.08 31.52
N PRO A 503 -1.65 -45.22 30.79
CA PRO A 503 -0.55 -45.68 29.94
C PRO A 503 -0.20 -44.67 28.83
N LEU A 504 -1.21 -44.05 28.22
CA LEU A 504 -1.03 -43.04 27.17
C LEU A 504 -0.47 -41.72 27.72
N SER A 505 -0.98 -41.28 28.87
CA SER A 505 -0.53 -40.07 29.54
C SER A 505 0.94 -40.19 29.97
N ASP A 506 1.31 -41.32 30.55
CA ASP A 506 2.70 -41.58 31.00
C ASP A 506 3.66 -41.67 29.82
N THR A 507 3.23 -42.30 28.71
CA THR A 507 4.08 -42.49 27.52
C THR A 507 4.26 -41.20 26.72
N LEU A 508 3.21 -40.39 26.58
CA LEU A 508 3.23 -39.19 25.74
C LEU A 508 3.55 -37.92 26.52
N HIS A 509 3.47 -37.96 27.86
CA HIS A 509 3.55 -36.79 28.74
C HIS A 509 2.53 -35.70 28.38
N LEU A 510 1.34 -36.12 27.97
CA LEU A 510 0.23 -35.27 27.53
C LEU A 510 -1.05 -35.63 28.27
N PRO A 511 -1.96 -34.66 28.53
CA PRO A 511 -3.26 -34.99 29.10
C PRO A 511 -4.09 -35.84 28.14
N VAL A 512 -4.77 -36.85 28.68
CA VAL A 512 -5.58 -37.82 27.92
C VAL A 512 -7.02 -37.84 28.43
N TRP A 513 -7.97 -37.64 27.53
CA TRP A 513 -9.40 -37.78 27.79
C TRP A 513 -9.96 -38.99 27.06
N VAL A 514 -10.88 -39.69 27.71
CA VAL A 514 -11.51 -40.91 27.18
C VAL A 514 -13.00 -40.77 27.39
N ASP A 515 -13.77 -40.98 26.33
CA ASP A 515 -15.23 -40.95 26.40
C ASP A 515 -15.84 -41.94 25.39
N ASN A 516 -17.15 -42.14 25.53
CA ASN A 516 -17.96 -42.91 24.62
C ASN A 516 -18.02 -42.24 23.23
N ASP A 517 -18.07 -43.04 22.17
CA ASP A 517 -18.11 -42.56 20.78
C ASP A 517 -19.32 -41.67 20.45
N GLY A 518 -20.50 -41.99 20.99
CA GLY A 518 -21.72 -41.18 20.99
C GLY A 518 -21.51 -39.78 21.58
N ASN A 519 -20.89 -39.75 22.76
CA ASN A 519 -20.53 -38.52 23.45
C ASN A 519 -19.49 -37.69 22.69
N CYS A 520 -18.44 -38.34 22.17
CA CYS A 520 -17.42 -37.70 21.36
C CYS A 520 -18.00 -37.05 20.10
N ALA A 521 -18.95 -37.70 19.42
CA ALA A 521 -19.61 -37.12 18.26
C ALA A 521 -20.45 -35.90 18.64
N ALA A 522 -21.20 -35.94 19.74
CA ALA A 522 -21.96 -34.79 20.22
C ALA A 522 -21.05 -33.60 20.58
N LEU A 523 -19.90 -33.87 21.20
CA LEU A 523 -18.87 -32.84 21.46
C LEU A 523 -18.30 -32.25 20.18
N ALA A 524 -18.07 -33.08 19.15
CA ALA A 524 -17.60 -32.64 17.84
C ALA A 524 -18.65 -31.75 17.14
N GLU A 525 -19.93 -32.14 17.14
CA GLU A 525 -21.03 -31.33 16.60
C GLU A 525 -21.19 -30.00 17.35
N ARG A 526 -21.06 -29.99 18.68
CA ARG A 526 -21.09 -28.75 19.48
C ARG A 526 -19.96 -27.80 19.12
N LYS A 527 -18.76 -28.33 18.83
CA LYS A 527 -17.55 -27.52 18.63
C LYS A 527 -17.35 -27.08 17.17
N PHE A 528 -17.58 -28.00 16.23
CA PHE A 528 -17.22 -27.86 14.82
C PHE A 528 -18.40 -28.02 13.86
N GLY A 529 -19.47 -28.72 14.28
CA GLY A 529 -20.61 -29.03 13.43
C GLY A 529 -21.83 -28.11 13.64
N GLN A 530 -23.03 -28.66 13.42
CA GLN A 530 -24.29 -27.90 13.43
C GLN A 530 -24.78 -27.54 14.83
N GLY A 531 -24.23 -28.16 15.87
CA GLY A 531 -24.55 -27.87 17.27
C GLY A 531 -23.88 -26.60 17.81
N LYS A 532 -23.12 -25.86 16.99
CA LYS A 532 -22.34 -24.71 17.41
C LYS A 532 -23.23 -23.55 17.87
N GLY A 533 -23.09 -23.15 19.13
CA GLY A 533 -23.91 -22.10 19.75
C GLY A 533 -25.29 -22.57 20.21
N VAL A 534 -25.64 -23.84 20.02
CA VAL A 534 -26.90 -24.43 20.49
C VAL A 534 -26.70 -24.93 21.93
N GLY A 535 -27.60 -24.53 22.84
CA GLY A 535 -27.55 -24.93 24.25
C GLY A 535 -27.99 -26.36 24.49
N ASP A 536 -28.97 -26.84 23.73
CA ASP A 536 -29.64 -28.11 23.96
C ASP A 536 -29.83 -28.85 22.64
N PHE A 537 -29.24 -30.03 22.50
CA PHE A 537 -29.45 -30.90 21.34
C PHE A 537 -29.09 -32.35 21.62
N VAL A 538 -29.62 -33.24 20.77
CA VAL A 538 -29.33 -34.67 20.80
C VAL A 538 -28.65 -35.05 19.49
N THR A 539 -27.52 -35.74 19.59
CA THR A 539 -26.85 -36.36 18.44
C THR A 539 -27.28 -37.82 18.38
N VAL A 540 -27.72 -38.28 17.21
CA VAL A 540 -28.05 -39.68 16.95
C VAL A 540 -27.09 -40.19 15.88
N ILE A 541 -26.31 -41.21 16.22
CA ILE A 541 -25.38 -41.84 15.30
C ILE A 541 -26.00 -43.12 14.79
N THR A 542 -26.07 -43.27 13.47
CA THR A 542 -26.54 -44.49 12.82
C THR A 542 -25.40 -45.09 12.01
N GLY A 543 -25.15 -46.39 12.18
CA GLY A 543 -24.06 -47.09 11.52
C GLY A 543 -24.15 -48.58 11.79
N THR A 544 -23.05 -49.22 12.18
CA THR A 544 -23.07 -50.61 12.65
C THR A 544 -24.08 -50.82 13.79
N GLY A 545 -24.11 -49.88 14.73
CA GLY A 545 -25.09 -49.78 15.83
C GLY A 545 -25.84 -48.44 15.80
N ILE A 546 -26.55 -48.14 16.89
CA ILE A 546 -27.19 -46.83 17.12
C ILE A 546 -26.62 -46.23 18.40
N GLY A 547 -25.83 -45.17 18.24
CA GLY A 547 -25.25 -44.41 19.35
C GLY A 547 -25.96 -43.08 19.55
N GLY A 548 -25.63 -42.40 20.65
CA GLY A 548 -26.12 -41.05 20.88
C GLY A 548 -25.33 -40.27 21.91
N GLY A 549 -25.55 -38.97 21.91
CA GLY A 549 -24.99 -38.05 22.90
C GLY A 549 -25.94 -36.88 23.13
N VAL A 550 -26.02 -36.41 24.36
CA VAL A 550 -26.95 -35.35 24.77
C VAL A 550 -26.18 -34.15 25.26
N ILE A 551 -26.39 -33.00 24.63
CA ILE A 551 -25.91 -31.70 25.10
C ILE A 551 -27.10 -30.98 25.74
N HIS A 552 -26.94 -30.52 26.98
CA HIS A 552 -27.92 -29.73 27.73
C HIS A 552 -27.22 -28.55 28.41
N HIS A 553 -27.77 -27.34 28.28
CA HIS A 553 -27.15 -26.11 28.76
C HIS A 553 -25.67 -25.94 28.37
N HIS A 554 -25.36 -26.25 27.10
CA HIS A 554 -24.02 -26.27 26.52
C HIS A 554 -23.06 -27.32 27.09
N GLU A 555 -23.51 -28.23 27.96
CA GLU A 555 -22.68 -29.27 28.57
C GLU A 555 -23.09 -30.68 28.11
N LEU A 556 -22.12 -31.60 28.06
CA LEU A 556 -22.39 -33.00 27.74
C LEU A 556 -22.95 -33.71 28.97
N VAL A 557 -24.01 -34.48 28.77
CA VAL A 557 -24.68 -35.25 29.83
C VAL A 557 -24.18 -36.68 29.83
N HIS A 558 -23.41 -37.07 30.84
CA HIS A 558 -22.97 -38.47 31.04
C HIS A 558 -23.96 -39.29 31.89
N GLY A 559 -24.72 -38.64 32.76
CA GLY A 559 -25.58 -39.30 33.75
C GLY A 559 -24.79 -39.91 34.93
N SER A 560 -25.49 -40.24 36.03
CA SER A 560 -24.86 -40.73 37.27
C SER A 560 -24.14 -42.07 37.12
N SER A 561 -24.50 -42.82 36.09
CA SER A 561 -23.91 -44.10 35.73
C SER A 561 -23.07 -44.03 34.45
N TYR A 562 -22.86 -42.87 33.84
CA TYR A 562 -22.15 -42.77 32.54
C TYR A 562 -22.82 -43.54 31.38
N CYS A 563 -24.15 -43.73 31.45
CA CYS A 563 -24.96 -44.39 30.42
C CYS A 563 -25.96 -43.44 29.75
N ALA A 564 -25.91 -42.12 30.02
CA ALA A 564 -26.79 -41.19 29.33
C ALA A 564 -26.42 -41.11 27.85
N GLY A 565 -27.42 -41.00 26.97
CA GLY A 565 -27.19 -40.96 25.52
C GLY A 565 -27.06 -42.33 24.84
N GLU A 566 -27.20 -43.45 25.55
CA GLU A 566 -27.28 -44.81 24.99
C GLU A 566 -28.62 -45.07 24.26
N LEU A 567 -28.95 -44.20 23.29
CA LEU A 567 -30.26 -44.11 22.64
C LEU A 567 -30.63 -45.40 21.89
N GLY A 568 -29.64 -46.10 21.33
CA GLY A 568 -29.85 -47.38 20.65
C GLY A 568 -30.36 -48.48 21.57
N HIS A 569 -30.10 -48.39 22.88
CA HIS A 569 -30.48 -49.41 23.85
C HIS A 569 -31.80 -49.13 24.56
N ILE A 570 -32.53 -48.09 24.15
CA ILE A 570 -33.92 -47.86 24.57
C ILE A 570 -34.79 -49.02 24.05
N MET A 571 -35.47 -49.71 24.95
CA MET A 571 -36.38 -50.80 24.60
C MET A 571 -37.69 -50.23 24.03
N VAL A 572 -38.07 -50.69 22.84
CA VAL A 572 -39.31 -50.31 22.15
C VAL A 572 -40.27 -51.48 21.98
N SER A 573 -39.84 -52.71 22.27
CA SER A 573 -40.68 -53.91 22.20
C SER A 573 -40.20 -54.97 23.20
N PHE A 574 -41.07 -55.43 24.10
CA PHE A 574 -40.70 -56.48 25.08
C PHE A 574 -40.39 -57.83 24.42
N ASP A 575 -41.12 -58.18 23.35
CA ASP A 575 -40.95 -59.44 22.61
C ASP A 575 -40.06 -59.26 21.36
N GLY A 576 -39.21 -58.22 21.35
CA GLY A 576 -38.38 -57.88 20.19
C GLY A 576 -37.12 -58.76 20.02
N PRO A 577 -36.37 -58.59 18.92
CA PRO A 577 -35.17 -59.36 18.65
C PRO A 577 -34.07 -59.06 19.69
N GLU A 578 -33.17 -60.02 19.88
CA GLU A 578 -32.00 -59.83 20.74
C GLU A 578 -31.14 -58.64 20.30
N CYS A 579 -30.71 -57.85 21.28
CA CYS A 579 -29.78 -56.75 21.13
C CYS A 579 -28.37 -57.15 21.58
N MET A 580 -27.36 -56.50 21.01
CA MET A 580 -25.95 -56.75 21.32
C MET A 580 -25.60 -56.43 22.78
N CYS A 581 -26.36 -55.54 23.44
CA CYS A 581 -26.20 -55.22 24.86
C CYS A 581 -26.67 -56.35 25.80
N GLY A 582 -27.34 -57.38 25.29
CA GLY A 582 -27.88 -58.50 26.07
C GLY A 582 -29.36 -58.37 26.46
N SER A 583 -30.03 -57.29 26.05
CA SER A 583 -31.49 -57.11 26.19
C SER A 583 -32.24 -57.51 24.90
N HIS A 584 -33.56 -57.29 24.87
CA HIS A 584 -34.46 -57.60 23.74
C HIS A 584 -35.21 -56.34 23.30
N GLY A 585 -35.45 -56.24 21.99
CA GLY A 585 -36.26 -55.19 21.38
C GLY A 585 -35.81 -53.75 21.61
N CYS A 586 -34.51 -53.54 21.74
CA CYS A 586 -33.89 -52.21 21.69
C CYS A 586 -34.03 -51.57 20.30
N ILE A 587 -34.03 -50.23 20.22
CA ILE A 587 -34.04 -49.49 18.94
C ILE A 587 -32.93 -49.98 17.99
N GLU A 588 -31.71 -50.18 18.49
CA GLU A 588 -30.58 -50.72 17.74
C GLU A 588 -30.87 -52.09 17.13
N ALA A 589 -31.60 -52.95 17.85
CA ALA A 589 -31.93 -54.29 17.38
C ALA A 589 -32.90 -54.28 16.20
N TYR A 590 -33.55 -53.14 15.91
CA TYR A 590 -34.44 -52.95 14.76
C TYR A 590 -33.83 -52.11 13.64
N ALA A 591 -33.12 -51.03 13.99
CA ALA A 591 -32.80 -49.96 13.04
C ALA A 591 -31.29 -49.75 12.80
N SER A 592 -30.42 -50.54 13.42
CA SER A 592 -28.98 -50.49 13.13
C SER A 592 -28.61 -51.10 11.78
N GLY A 593 -27.41 -50.81 11.28
CA GLY A 593 -26.88 -51.46 10.08
C GLY A 593 -26.81 -52.98 10.20
N ILE A 594 -26.45 -53.52 11.38
CA ILE A 594 -26.50 -54.98 11.62
C ILE A 594 -27.94 -55.49 11.56
N ALA A 595 -28.90 -54.78 12.16
CA ALA A 595 -30.31 -55.16 12.11
C ALA A 595 -30.86 -55.16 10.68
N LEU A 596 -30.54 -54.12 9.90
CA LEU A 596 -30.91 -54.02 8.49
C LEU A 596 -30.27 -55.13 7.65
N GLN A 597 -29.00 -55.47 7.91
CA GLN A 597 -28.33 -56.58 7.23
C GLN A 597 -28.98 -57.92 7.56
N ARG A 598 -29.32 -58.16 8.84
CA ARG A 598 -30.05 -59.35 9.28
C ARG A 598 -31.41 -59.44 8.59
N GLU A 599 -32.15 -58.34 8.55
CA GLU A 599 -33.47 -58.30 7.92
C GLU A 599 -33.41 -58.51 6.42
N ALA A 600 -32.45 -57.88 5.74
CA ALA A 600 -32.21 -58.09 4.31
C ALA A 600 -31.88 -59.57 4.02
N LYS A 601 -31.08 -60.22 4.88
CA LYS A 601 -30.77 -61.65 4.77
C LYS A 601 -32.02 -62.52 4.98
N ASN A 602 -32.82 -62.23 6.02
CA ASN A 602 -34.07 -62.95 6.26
C ASN A 602 -35.04 -62.85 5.08
N LEU A 603 -35.17 -61.65 4.49
CA LEU A 603 -35.99 -61.43 3.29
C LEU A 603 -35.42 -62.16 2.07
N HIS A 604 -34.10 -62.21 1.90
CA HIS A 604 -33.48 -62.94 0.80
C HIS A 604 -33.66 -64.46 0.93
N ASP A 605 -33.37 -65.00 2.10
CA ASP A 605 -33.47 -66.43 2.39
C ASP A 605 -34.94 -66.90 2.40
N GLY A 606 -35.87 -66.02 2.79
CA GLY A 606 -37.32 -66.26 2.76
C GLY A 606 -37.99 -66.14 1.39
N VAL A 607 -37.28 -65.70 0.34
CA VAL A 607 -37.77 -65.69 -1.06
C VAL A 607 -37.45 -67.00 -1.80
N TYR A 608 -36.64 -67.90 -1.20
CA TYR A 608 -36.30 -69.22 -1.73
C TYR A 608 -36.91 -70.40 -0.96
N LEU A 609 -37.86 -70.13 -0.04
CA LEU A 609 -38.77 -71.09 0.57
C LEU A 609 -40.19 -70.81 0.08
#